data_AF-A0A956Q7E0-F1
#
_entry.id   AF-A0A956Q7E0-F1
#
_cell.length_a   1.000
_cell.length_b   1.000
_cell.length_c   1.000
_cell.angle_alpha   90.00
_cell.angle_beta   90.00
_cell.angle_gamma   90.00
#
_symmetry.space_group_name_H-M   'P 1'
#
loop_
_entity.id
_entity.type
_entity.pdbx_description
1 polymer ?
#
loop_
_entity_poly.entity_id
_entity_poly.type
_entity_poly.pdbx_seq_one_letter_code
_entity_poly.pdbx_strand_id
1 'polypeptide(L)'
;MKSYATGTLPPTIQSIFESPPGTTFGQIAQRAVFELERIASPEVQSEAGAYLLRFLQGRGDSYQQDFVEQALQVMEKFPHFPRPRAKVALRALTKLAAA
;
A
#
# COMPACT_ATOMS: atom_id res chain seq x y z
N MET A 1 21.86 2.78 0.14
CA MET A 1 20.51 2.20 0.34
C MET A 1 19.61 3.30 0.85
N LYS A 2 18.53 3.65 0.15
CA LYS A 2 17.60 4.70 0.58
C LYS A 2 16.89 4.22 1.84
N SER A 3 17.19 4.84 2.98
CA SER A 3 16.48 4.65 4.24
C SER A 3 15.09 5.25 4.06
N TYR A 4 14.09 4.39 3.84
CA TYR A 4 12.69 4.76 4.00
C TYR A 4 12.52 5.12 5.48
N ALA A 5 12.00 6.30 5.79
CA ALA A 5 11.87 6.77 7.17
C ALA A 5 11.03 5.78 7.99
N THR A 6 11.68 4.89 8.74
CA THR A 6 11.11 3.77 9.49
C THR A 6 10.46 4.21 10.81
N GLY A 7 9.96 5.44 10.90
CA GLY A 7 9.51 6.05 12.15
C GLY A 7 8.05 5.78 12.56
N THR A 8 7.15 5.42 11.63
CA THR A 8 5.70 5.52 11.90
C THR A 8 4.83 4.43 11.26
N LEU A 9 5.41 3.37 10.71
CA LEU A 9 4.60 2.27 10.19
C LEU A 9 4.32 1.22 11.25
N PRO A 10 3.06 0.74 11.40
CA PRO A 10 2.76 -0.34 12.32
C PRO A 10 3.62 -1.58 12.04
N PRO A 11 4.05 -2.33 13.06
CA PRO A 11 4.89 -3.53 12.88
C PRO A 11 4.28 -4.55 11.92
N THR A 12 2.95 -4.66 11.89
CA THR A 12 2.26 -5.57 10.98
C THR A 12 2.42 -5.15 9.51
N ILE A 13 2.43 -3.85 9.21
CA ILE A 13 2.75 -3.32 7.88
C ILE A 13 4.20 -3.60 7.51
N GLN A 14 5.13 -3.39 8.45
CA GLN A 14 6.54 -3.65 8.20
C GLN A 14 6.80 -5.11 7.82
N SER A 15 6.13 -6.06 8.51
CA SER A 15 6.24 -7.50 8.23
C SER A 15 5.72 -7.94 6.86
N ILE A 16 5.01 -7.07 6.12
CA ILE A 16 4.60 -7.33 4.73
C ILE A 16 5.78 -7.09 3.78
N PHE A 17 6.65 -6.14 4.09
CA PHE A 17 7.84 -5.87 3.28
C PHE A 17 8.85 -7.02 3.32
N GLU A 18 8.76 -7.83 4.36
CA GLU A 18 9.55 -9.05 4.59
C GLU A 18 8.84 -10.32 4.08
N SER A 19 7.84 -10.18 3.20
CA SER A 19 7.09 -11.33 2.66
C SER A 19 8.04 -12.39 2.07
N PRO A 20 7.85 -13.69 2.39
CA PRO A 20 8.72 -14.76 1.93
C PRO A 20 8.90 -14.79 0.41
N PRO A 21 10.06 -15.23 -0.10
CA PRO A 21 10.23 -15.52 -1.52
C PRO A 21 9.14 -16.48 -2.02
N GLY A 22 8.54 -16.17 -3.17
CA GLY A 22 7.44 -16.96 -3.75
C GLY A 22 6.03 -16.54 -3.30
N THR A 23 5.88 -15.59 -2.38
CA THR A 23 4.57 -14.98 -2.09
C THR A 23 4.07 -14.24 -3.32
N THR A 24 2.85 -14.54 -3.76
CA THR A 24 2.29 -13.93 -4.97
C THR A 24 1.90 -12.47 -4.71
N PHE A 25 1.82 -11.70 -5.80
CA PHE A 25 1.37 -10.31 -5.74
C PHE A 25 -0.01 -10.17 -5.06
N GLY A 26 -0.98 -11.00 -5.47
CA GLY A 26 -2.33 -11.01 -4.89
C GLY A 26 -2.34 -11.37 -3.40
N GLN A 27 -1.51 -12.31 -2.96
CA GLN A 27 -1.36 -12.65 -1.54
C GLN A 27 -0.80 -11.48 -0.72
N ILE A 28 0.20 -10.77 -1.24
CA ILE A 28 0.74 -9.57 -0.60
C ILE A 28 -0.34 -8.49 -0.52
N ALA A 29 -1.07 -8.24 -1.61
CA ALA A 29 -2.16 -7.26 -1.64
C ALA A 29 -3.29 -7.62 -0.67
N GLN A 30 -3.69 -8.88 -0.58
CA GLN A 30 -4.71 -9.35 0.35
C GLN A 30 -4.31 -9.11 1.81
N ARG A 31 -3.06 -9.46 2.17
CA ARG A 31 -2.53 -9.19 3.51
C ARG A 31 -2.43 -7.70 3.80
N ALA A 32 -2.03 -6.91 2.79
CA ALA A 32 -1.97 -5.46 2.88
C ALA A 32 -3.34 -4.84 3.17
N VAL A 33 -4.40 -5.28 2.50
CA VAL A 33 -5.78 -4.85 2.78
C VAL A 33 -6.15 -5.15 4.23
N PHE A 34 -5.95 -6.40 4.66
CA PHE A 34 -6.33 -6.85 6.00
C PHE A 34 -5.66 -6.02 7.11
N GLU A 35 -4.36 -5.75 6.99
CA GLU A 35 -3.65 -4.94 7.98
C GLU A 35 -4.02 -3.45 7.89
N LEU A 36 -4.23 -2.92 6.69
CA LEU A 36 -4.56 -1.53 6.47
C LEU A 36 -5.93 -1.16 7.05
N GLU A 37 -6.93 -2.05 6.95
CA GLU A 37 -8.28 -1.85 7.52
C GLU A 37 -8.29 -1.73 9.05
N ARG A 38 -7.29 -2.30 9.72
CA ARG A 38 -7.17 -2.29 11.19
C ARG A 38 -6.53 -1.02 11.73
N ILE A 39 -6.00 -0.15 10.86
CA ILE A 39 -5.40 1.12 11.26
C ILE A 39 -6.50 2.17 11.42
N ALA A 40 -6.71 2.62 12.67
CA ALA A 40 -7.75 3.59 12.99
C ALA A 40 -7.41 5.03 12.57
N SER A 41 -6.12 5.43 12.60
CA SER A 41 -5.70 6.78 12.21
C SER A 41 -5.65 6.90 10.69
N PRO A 42 -6.42 7.82 10.08
CA PRO A 42 -6.36 8.06 8.64
C PRO A 42 -4.98 8.51 8.15
N GLU A 43 -4.23 9.22 8.99
CA GLU A 43 -2.87 9.67 8.70
C GLU A 43 -1.96 8.45 8.52
N VAL A 44 -1.90 7.58 9.54
CA VAL A 44 -1.12 6.35 9.52
C VAL A 44 -1.60 5.41 8.42
N GLN A 45 -2.92 5.29 8.22
CA GLN A 45 -3.51 4.44 7.18
C GLN A 45 -3.12 4.96 5.78
N SER A 46 -3.14 6.27 5.56
CA SER A 46 -2.75 6.85 4.27
C SER A 46 -1.26 6.69 3.99
N GLU A 47 -0.42 6.80 5.01
CA GLU A 47 1.02 6.63 4.91
C GLU A 47 1.37 5.17 4.64
N ALA A 48 0.88 4.25 5.46
CA ALA A 48 1.04 2.80 5.27
C ALA A 48 0.57 2.36 3.88
N GLY A 49 -0.61 2.84 3.46
CA GLY A 49 -1.16 2.57 2.14
C GLY A 49 -0.23 3.00 1.00
N ALA A 50 0.39 4.18 1.11
CA ALA A 50 1.34 4.66 0.11
C ALA A 50 2.61 3.79 0.06
N TYR A 51 3.12 3.35 1.22
CA TYR A 51 4.28 2.47 1.26
C TYR A 51 3.98 1.09 0.68
N LEU A 52 2.82 0.50 0.98
CA LEU A 52 2.38 -0.78 0.43
C LEU A 52 2.24 -0.72 -1.09
N LEU A 53 1.63 0.34 -1.63
CA LEU A 53 1.52 0.55 -3.07
C LEU A 53 2.89 0.68 -3.73
N ARG A 54 3.80 1.49 -3.17
CA ARG A 54 5.18 1.61 -3.69
C ARG A 54 5.96 0.30 -3.64
N PHE A 55 5.72 -0.51 -2.62
CA PHE A 55 6.30 -1.84 -2.50
C PHE A 55 5.80 -2.79 -3.60
N LEU A 56 4.52 -2.70 -3.96
CA LEU A 56 3.91 -3.48 -5.04
C LEU A 56 4.32 -2.99 -6.44
N GLN A 57 4.69 -1.73 -6.60
CA GLN A 57 5.05 -1.12 -7.90
C GLN A 57 6.17 -1.88 -8.64
N GLY A 58 7.04 -2.61 -7.93
CA GLY A 58 8.10 -3.42 -8.54
C GLY A 58 7.80 -4.92 -8.67
N ARG A 59 6.57 -5.36 -8.39
CA ARG A 59 6.23 -6.79 -8.22
C ARG A 59 5.08 -7.28 -9.09
N GLY A 60 4.32 -6.37 -9.69
CA GLY A 60 3.15 -6.71 -10.52
C GLY A 60 3.48 -6.76 -12.01
N ASP A 61 2.53 -7.27 -12.79
CA ASP A 61 2.53 -7.12 -14.26
C ASP A 61 2.28 -5.67 -14.69
N SER A 62 2.34 -5.39 -16.01
CA SER A 62 2.17 -4.03 -16.54
C SER A 62 0.84 -3.39 -16.14
N TYR A 63 -0.26 -4.14 -16.13
CA TYR A 63 -1.57 -3.62 -15.75
C TYR A 63 -1.64 -3.28 -14.25
N GLN A 64 -1.09 -4.16 -13.41
CA GLN A 64 -0.99 -3.94 -11.97
C GLN A 64 -0.10 -2.73 -11.64
N GLN A 65 1.01 -2.57 -12.37
CA GLN A 65 1.91 -1.42 -12.22
C GLN A 65 1.23 -0.10 -12.60
N ASP A 66 0.56 -0.04 -13.76
CA ASP A 66 -0.19 1.15 -14.19
C ASP A 66 -1.25 1.53 -13.16
N PHE A 67 -1.94 0.53 -12.61
CA PHE A 67 -2.98 0.76 -11.61
C PHE A 67 -2.41 1.27 -10.27
N VAL A 68 -1.28 0.71 -9.81
CA VAL A 68 -0.55 1.19 -8.63
C VAL A 68 -0.09 2.63 -8.83
N GLU A 69 0.46 2.95 -10.00
CA GLU A 69 0.93 4.30 -10.32
C GLU A 69 -0.23 5.31 -10.30
N GLN A 70 -1.36 4.99 -10.94
CA GLN A 70 -2.55 5.84 -10.92
C GLN A 70 -3.05 6.08 -9.49
N ALA A 71 -3.05 5.07 -8.62
CA ALA A 71 -3.46 5.23 -7.23
C ALA A 71 -2.53 6.20 -6.48
N LEU A 72 -1.21 6.08 -6.66
CA LEU A 72 -0.23 6.98 -6.06
C LEU A 72 -0.39 8.42 -6.57
N GLN A 73 -0.56 8.61 -7.88
CA GLN A 73 -0.82 9.94 -8.47
C GLN A 73 -2.10 10.58 -7.92
N VAL A 74 -3.16 9.80 -7.71
CA VAL A 74 -4.39 10.32 -7.08
C VAL A 74 -4.11 10.72 -5.63
N MET A 75 -3.36 9.92 -4.87
CA MET A 75 -3.00 10.28 -3.48
C MET A 75 -2.17 11.57 -3.41
N GLU A 76 -1.27 11.79 -4.37
CA GLU A 76 -0.42 12.99 -4.47
C GLU A 76 -1.21 14.27 -4.76
N LYS A 77 -2.37 14.17 -5.42
CA LYS A 77 -3.29 15.31 -5.62
C LYS A 77 -3.93 15.80 -4.32
N PHE A 78 -3.88 15.00 -3.25
CA PHE A 78 -4.55 15.29 -1.97
C PHE A 78 -3.58 15.22 -0.78
N PRO A 79 -2.43 15.93 -0.80
CA PRO A 79 -1.33 15.69 0.14
C PRO A 79 -1.72 15.90 1.61
N HIS A 80 -2.62 16.85 1.87
CA HIS A 80 -3.10 17.23 3.20
C HIS A 80 -4.43 16.56 3.60
N PHE A 81 -4.96 15.65 2.78
CA PHE A 81 -6.24 14.98 3.05
C PHE A 81 -6.02 13.48 3.32
N PRO A 82 -5.68 13.11 4.57
CA PRO A 82 -5.34 11.72 4.92
C PRO A 82 -6.50 10.76 4.69
N ARG A 83 -7.74 11.16 4.98
CA ARG A 83 -8.95 10.32 4.76
C ARG A 83 -9.15 9.93 3.29
N PRO A 84 -9.21 10.86 2.31
CA PRO A 84 -9.22 10.50 0.89
C PRO A 84 -8.05 9.63 0.47
N ARG A 85 -6.83 9.94 0.91
CA ARG A 85 -5.64 9.16 0.56
C ARG A 85 -5.73 7.72 1.07
N ALA A 86 -6.16 7.52 2.32
CA ALA A 86 -6.37 6.20 2.90
C ALA A 86 -7.43 5.39 2.12
N LYS A 87 -8.55 6.03 1.73
CA LYS A 87 -9.58 5.37 0.90
C LYS A 87 -9.04 4.95 -0.47
N VAL A 88 -8.24 5.79 -1.11
CA VAL A 88 -7.62 5.48 -2.41
C VAL A 88 -6.68 4.28 -2.26
N ALA A 89 -5.81 4.30 -1.25
CA ALA A 89 -4.88 3.20 -1.00
C ALA A 89 -5.61 1.89 -0.72
N LEU A 90 -6.61 1.90 0.16
CA LEU A 90 -7.40 0.71 0.49
C LEU A 90 -8.10 0.17 -0.75
N ARG A 91 -8.81 1.02 -1.50
CA ARG A 91 -9.51 0.61 -2.74
C ARG A 91 -8.55 0.03 -3.76
N ALA A 92 -7.37 0.63 -3.90
CA ALA A 92 -6.37 0.14 -4.85
C ALA A 92 -5.89 -1.26 -4.45
N LEU A 93 -5.48 -1.44 -3.19
CA LEU A 93 -5.04 -2.74 -2.67
C LEU A 93 -6.14 -3.81 -2.75
N THR A 94 -7.40 -3.47 -2.46
CA THR A 94 -8.54 -4.39 -2.61
C THR A 94 -8.71 -4.85 -4.06
N LYS A 95 -8.59 -3.95 -5.03
CA LYS A 95 -8.70 -4.32 -6.45
C LYS A 95 -7.51 -5.19 -6.89
N LEU A 96 -6.31 -4.89 -6.42
CA LEU A 96 -5.11 -5.67 -6.67
C LEU A 96 -5.14 -7.07 -6.03
N ALA A 97 -5.82 -7.22 -4.90
CA ALA A 97 -6.02 -8.52 -4.24
C ALA A 97 -7.02 -9.43 -4.99
N ALA A 98 -7.86 -8.86 -5.84
CA ALA A 98 -8.89 -9.56 -6.61
C ALA A 98 -8.52 -9.81 -8.08
N ALA A 99 -7.34 -9.34 -8.51
CA ALA A 99 -6.79 -9.50 -9.86
C ALA A 99 -5.92 -10.76 -9.94
#